data_AF-A0A9P9ARI8-F1
#
_entry.id   AF-A0A9P9ARI8-F1
#
_cell.length_a   1.000
_cell.length_b   1.000
_cell.length_c   1.000
_cell.angle_alpha   90.00
_cell.angle_beta   90.00
_cell.angle_gamma   90.00
#
_symmetry.space_group_name_H-M   'P 1'
#
loop_
_entity.id
_entity.type
_entity.pdbx_description
1 polymer ?
#
loop_
_entity_poly.entity_id
_entity_poly.type
_entity_poly.pdbx_seq_one_letter_code
_entity_poly.pdbx_strand_id
1 'polypeptide(L)'
;MSLLSINPQPSHPHSHTIIFLHGRGSTPRRLADSLTHLAPSSSGRSLPSSLPSVRWVFPAPPGAGPDTALFQWFAPYHERIQAQGLRDSVHLLRRILDEEAALLDGRYHRVVLVGFSQGAATAAHVLLHLATSLGGLVGFSGRMVFPGRGLADTRRVLREATDDAEEDNGDDEDDEAVRQTPVLLEHCADDHLVPVESGRVLRDTLRGFGAQVTWCEYPDGGHWLNAPDGVDDAIRFLVDVVGIQQAVE
;
A
#
# COMPACT_ATOMS: atom_id res chain seq x y z
N MET A 1 1.72 21.65 0.14
CA MET A 1 0.28 21.39 -0.02
C MET A 1 -0.11 20.37 1.02
N SER A 2 -1.23 20.53 1.74
CA SER A 2 -1.68 19.53 2.69
C SER A 2 -2.20 18.28 1.96
N LEU A 3 -1.79 17.10 2.43
CA LEU A 3 -2.31 15.83 1.92
C LEU A 3 -3.79 15.67 2.29
N LEU A 4 -4.58 15.09 1.38
CA LEU A 4 -5.95 14.69 1.70
C LEU A 4 -5.88 13.64 2.81
N SER A 5 -6.60 13.88 3.91
CA SER A 5 -6.60 12.97 5.05
C SER A 5 -7.93 12.96 5.79
N ILE A 6 -8.22 11.84 6.46
CA ILE A 6 -9.24 11.72 7.49
C ILE A 6 -8.47 11.65 8.82
N ASN A 7 -8.72 12.61 9.71
CA ASN A 7 -8.07 12.65 11.01
C ASN A 7 -8.68 11.64 11.98
N PRO A 8 -7.94 11.24 13.03
CA PRO A 8 -8.50 10.52 14.16
C PRO A 8 -9.75 11.22 14.70
N GLN A 9 -10.68 10.45 15.25
CA GLN A 9 -11.90 11.01 15.83
C GLN A 9 -11.54 11.91 17.03
N PRO A 10 -12.30 13.00 17.31
CA PRO A 10 -11.90 14.03 18.29
C PRO A 10 -11.57 13.55 19.71
N SER A 11 -12.09 12.39 20.13
CA SER A 11 -11.85 11.77 21.44
C SER A 11 -10.79 10.67 21.44
N HIS A 12 -10.16 10.39 20.30
CA HIS A 12 -9.19 9.31 20.13
C HIS A 12 -7.82 9.90 19.76
N PRO A 13 -6.77 9.69 20.56
CA PRO A 13 -5.43 10.17 20.22
C PRO A 13 -4.93 9.50 18.95
N HIS A 14 -4.13 10.21 18.16
CA HIS A 14 -3.47 9.67 16.97
C HIS A 14 -2.52 8.54 17.38
N SER A 15 -2.88 7.31 17.05
CA SER A 15 -2.11 6.12 17.42
C SER A 15 -1.27 5.59 16.26
N HIS A 16 -1.84 5.64 15.04
CA HIS A 16 -1.27 5.10 13.81
C HIS A 16 -1.66 5.95 12.60
N THR A 17 -0.86 5.89 11.55
CA THR A 17 -1.23 6.42 10.22
C THR A 17 -1.37 5.28 9.23
N ILE A 18 -2.47 5.27 8.46
CA ILE A 18 -2.63 4.45 7.26
C ILE A 18 -2.48 5.34 6.03
N ILE A 19 -1.51 5.05 5.16
CA ILE A 19 -1.37 5.70 3.86
C ILE A 19 -2.00 4.77 2.81
N PHE A 20 -3.10 5.19 2.19
CA PHE A 20 -3.85 4.35 1.24
C PHE A 20 -3.71 4.84 -0.20
N LEU A 21 -3.02 4.03 -1.02
CA LEU A 21 -2.77 4.26 -2.44
C LEU A 21 -3.94 3.76 -3.31
N HIS A 22 -4.50 4.65 -4.13
CA HIS A 22 -5.58 4.32 -5.05
C HIS A 22 -5.12 3.54 -6.29
N GLY A 23 -6.05 2.86 -6.97
CA GLY A 23 -5.80 2.21 -8.25
C GLY A 23 -5.69 3.19 -9.42
N ARG A 24 -5.19 2.72 -10.57
CA ARG A 24 -5.03 3.54 -11.79
C ARG A 24 -6.38 4.12 -12.24
N GLY A 25 -6.43 5.41 -12.54
CA GLY A 25 -7.64 6.12 -12.98
C GLY A 25 -8.61 6.50 -11.87
N SER A 26 -8.35 6.09 -10.62
CA SER A 26 -9.01 6.64 -9.44
C SER A 26 -8.30 7.91 -8.97
N THR A 27 -8.79 8.56 -7.92
CA THR A 27 -8.16 9.73 -7.29
C THR A 27 -8.15 9.58 -5.77
N PRO A 28 -7.33 10.35 -5.05
CA PRO A 28 -7.33 10.33 -3.58
C PRO A 28 -8.74 10.52 -2.99
N ARG A 29 -9.50 11.49 -3.53
CA ARG A 29 -10.85 11.79 -3.08
C ARG A 29 -11.82 10.64 -3.36
N ARG A 30 -11.80 10.07 -4.56
CA ARG A 30 -12.67 8.93 -4.90
C ARG A 30 -12.41 7.71 -4.03
N LEU A 31 -11.14 7.44 -3.71
CA LEU A 31 -10.79 6.35 -2.80
C LEU A 31 -11.31 6.63 -1.37
N ALA A 32 -11.05 7.83 -0.82
CA ALA A 32 -11.51 8.21 0.51
C ALA A 32 -13.04 8.12 0.65
N ASP A 33 -13.78 8.60 -0.35
CA ASP A 33 -15.24 8.52 -0.39
C ASP A 33 -15.70 7.05 -0.47
N SER A 34 -15.06 6.23 -1.30
CA SER A 34 -15.42 4.82 -1.48
C SER A 34 -15.19 4.00 -0.21
N LEU A 35 -14.07 4.21 0.50
CA LEU A 35 -13.79 3.53 1.77
C LEU A 35 -14.81 3.89 2.85
N THR A 36 -15.35 5.11 2.82
CA THR A 36 -16.32 5.56 3.81
C THR A 36 -17.72 4.96 3.56
N HIS A 37 -18.06 4.65 2.30
CA HIS A 37 -19.46 4.40 1.91
C HIS A 37 -19.73 3.05 1.24
N LEU A 38 -18.73 2.36 0.67
CA LEU A 38 -18.97 1.27 -0.29
C LEU A 38 -18.40 -0.10 0.11
N ALA A 39 -17.68 -0.20 1.23
CA ALA A 39 -17.09 -1.45 1.69
C ALA A 39 -17.28 -1.57 3.22
N PRO A 40 -18.50 -1.84 3.71
CA PRO A 40 -18.73 -2.06 5.12
C PRO A 40 -18.23 -3.44 5.56
N SER A 41 -17.73 -3.49 6.79
CA SER A 41 -17.55 -4.72 7.59
C SER A 41 -18.87 -5.41 7.85
N SER A 42 -18.82 -6.63 8.39
CA SER A 42 -20.02 -7.33 8.90
C SER A 42 -20.76 -6.56 10.00
N SER A 43 -20.07 -5.67 10.72
CA SER A 43 -20.66 -4.76 11.71
C SER A 43 -21.35 -3.52 11.10
N GLY A 44 -21.36 -3.39 9.77
CA GLY A 44 -21.91 -2.23 9.05
C GLY A 44 -21.04 -0.98 9.12
N ARG A 45 -19.86 -1.05 9.75
CA ARG A 45 -18.88 0.04 9.83
C ARG A 45 -17.92 0.00 8.65
N SER A 46 -17.49 1.16 8.17
CA SER A 46 -16.39 1.25 7.22
C SER A 46 -15.04 1.02 7.90
N LEU A 47 -13.98 0.85 7.10
CA LEU A 47 -12.60 0.76 7.60
C LEU A 47 -12.23 1.96 8.50
N PRO A 48 -12.40 3.24 8.07
CA PRO A 48 -12.08 4.38 8.93
C PRO A 48 -12.94 4.47 10.20
N SER A 49 -14.23 4.11 10.13
CA SER A 49 -15.08 4.19 11.33
C SER A 49 -14.81 3.05 12.33
N SER A 50 -14.20 1.96 11.87
CA SER A 50 -13.78 0.84 12.73
C SER A 50 -12.48 1.12 13.49
N LEU A 51 -11.66 2.09 13.06
CA LEU A 51 -10.33 2.38 13.60
C LEU A 51 -10.21 3.87 13.99
N PRO A 52 -10.82 4.29 15.11
CA PRO A 52 -11.08 5.70 15.40
C PRO A 52 -9.83 6.51 15.79
N SER A 53 -8.75 5.85 16.19
CA SER A 53 -7.46 6.46 16.54
C SER A 53 -6.50 6.62 15.36
N VAL A 54 -6.92 6.20 14.16
CA VAL A 54 -6.07 6.17 12.96
C VAL A 54 -6.27 7.43 12.13
N ARG A 55 -5.15 7.99 11.67
CA ARG A 55 -5.12 8.99 10.60
C ARG A 55 -5.03 8.28 9.26
N TRP A 56 -5.93 8.59 8.33
CA TRP A 56 -5.91 8.04 6.98
C TRP A 56 -5.41 9.08 6.00
N VAL A 57 -4.40 8.75 5.21
CA VAL A 57 -3.74 9.65 4.26
C VAL A 57 -3.91 9.11 2.85
N PHE A 58 -4.34 9.99 1.94
CA PHE A 58 -4.62 9.65 0.55
C PHE A 58 -3.73 10.49 -0.37
N PRO A 59 -2.53 9.99 -0.72
CA PRO A 59 -1.61 10.71 -1.59
C PRO A 59 -2.05 10.66 -3.05
N ALA A 60 -1.77 11.72 -3.79
CA ALA A 60 -1.81 11.74 -5.25
C ALA A 60 -0.48 11.22 -5.82
N PRO A 61 -0.45 10.63 -7.02
CA PRO A 61 0.78 10.17 -7.64
C PRO A 61 1.68 11.33 -8.08
N PRO A 62 2.98 11.09 -8.35
CA PRO A 62 3.92 12.12 -8.80
C PRO A 62 3.39 12.90 -10.01
N GLY A 63 3.57 14.22 -9.98
CA GLY A 63 3.14 15.12 -11.06
C GLY A 63 1.63 15.33 -11.19
N ALA A 64 0.80 14.73 -10.33
CA ALA A 64 -0.64 14.96 -10.35
C ALA A 64 -1.01 16.36 -9.85
N GLY A 65 -1.91 17.02 -10.57
CA GLY A 65 -2.47 18.33 -10.26
C GLY A 65 -3.94 18.43 -10.66
N PRO A 66 -4.54 19.63 -10.58
CA PRO A 66 -5.97 19.84 -10.87
C PRO A 66 -6.41 19.36 -12.26
N ASP A 67 -5.55 19.51 -13.27
CA ASP A 67 -5.85 19.20 -14.68
C ASP A 67 -5.36 17.81 -15.11
N THR A 68 -4.93 16.96 -14.17
CA THR A 68 -4.42 15.62 -14.51
C THR A 68 -5.56 14.72 -15.03
N ALA A 69 -5.49 14.36 -16.31
CA ALA A 69 -6.49 13.52 -16.97
C ALA A 69 -6.50 12.06 -16.46
N LEU A 70 -5.33 11.52 -16.12
CA LEU A 70 -5.18 10.14 -15.64
C LEU A 70 -4.23 10.10 -14.45
N PHE A 71 -4.77 9.75 -13.29
CA PHE A 71 -4.01 9.52 -12.07
C PHE A 71 -3.45 8.09 -12.11
N GLN A 72 -2.13 7.96 -12.17
CA GLN A 72 -1.43 6.69 -12.17
C GLN A 72 -0.09 6.82 -11.47
N TRP A 73 0.31 5.81 -10.69
CA TRP A 73 1.60 5.80 -9.98
C TRP A 73 2.76 5.55 -10.94
N PHE A 74 2.53 4.74 -11.95
CA PHE A 74 3.47 4.47 -13.03
C PHE A 74 2.70 4.18 -14.31
N ALA A 75 3.32 4.45 -15.45
CA ALA A 75 2.81 4.00 -16.73
C ALA A 75 3.02 2.48 -16.88
N PRO A 76 2.00 1.67 -17.22
CA PRO A 76 2.13 0.22 -17.27
C PRO A 76 2.65 -0.31 -18.61
N TYR A 77 3.40 0.50 -19.35
CA TYR A 77 3.95 0.19 -20.67
C TYR A 77 5.42 0.61 -20.73
N HIS A 78 6.20 -0.13 -21.51
CA HIS A 78 7.65 0.02 -21.66
C HIS A 78 8.42 -0.03 -20.33
N GLU A 79 9.19 -1.09 -20.12
CA GLU A 79 9.87 -1.37 -18.84
C GLU A 79 10.61 -0.15 -18.27
N ARG A 80 11.39 0.59 -19.08
CA ARG A 80 12.12 1.79 -18.64
C ARG A 80 11.20 2.91 -18.13
N ILE A 81 10.12 3.20 -18.86
CA ILE A 81 9.16 4.25 -18.47
C ILE A 81 8.38 3.81 -17.22
N GLN A 82 8.01 2.54 -17.16
CA GLN A 82 7.38 1.94 -15.99
C GLN A 82 8.28 2.02 -14.75
N ALA A 83 9.56 1.67 -14.89
CA ALA A 83 10.55 1.73 -13.83
C ALA A 83 10.76 3.16 -13.34
N GLN A 84 10.86 4.12 -14.26
CA GLN A 84 10.98 5.55 -13.91
C GLN A 84 9.81 6.04 -13.07
N GLY A 85 8.57 5.83 -13.54
CA GLY A 85 7.39 6.29 -12.80
C GLY A 85 7.25 5.61 -11.45
N LEU A 86 7.63 4.33 -11.36
CA LEU A 86 7.61 3.60 -10.10
C LEU A 86 8.69 4.12 -9.13
N ARG A 87 9.89 4.45 -9.63
CA ARG A 87 10.96 5.09 -8.84
C ARG A 87 10.49 6.42 -8.26
N ASP A 88 9.88 7.27 -9.09
CA ASP A 88 9.36 8.57 -8.65
C ASP A 88 8.26 8.42 -7.60
N SER A 89 7.40 7.39 -7.75
CA SER A 89 6.38 7.05 -6.76
C SER A 89 7.00 6.56 -5.45
N VAL A 90 8.01 5.69 -5.50
CA VAL A 90 8.73 5.22 -4.31
C VAL A 90 9.36 6.40 -3.57
N HIS A 91 10.01 7.33 -4.27
CA HIS A 91 10.63 8.51 -3.66
C HIS A 91 9.61 9.45 -3.03
N LEU A 92 8.48 9.67 -3.69
CA LEU A 92 7.36 10.43 -3.11
C LEU A 92 6.85 9.76 -1.83
N LEU A 93 6.61 8.45 -1.88
CA LEU A 93 5.99 7.72 -0.78
C LEU A 93 6.94 7.51 0.40
N ARG A 94 8.26 7.36 0.18
CA ARG A 94 9.27 7.41 1.25
C ARG A 94 9.17 8.72 2.04
N ARG A 95 9.12 9.87 1.34
CA ARG A 95 8.96 11.17 2.01
C ARG A 95 7.66 11.27 2.82
N ILE A 96 6.54 10.77 2.28
CA ILE A 96 5.26 10.79 3.01
C ILE A 96 5.29 9.85 4.22
N LEU A 97 5.94 8.69 4.11
CA LEU A 97 6.17 7.79 5.25
C LEU A 97 6.99 8.49 6.34
N ASP A 98 8.05 9.20 5.98
CA ASP A 98 8.90 9.94 6.92
C ASP A 98 8.11 11.06 7.62
N GLU A 99 7.33 11.83 6.87
CA GLU A 99 6.49 12.91 7.39
C GLU A 99 5.43 12.38 8.37
N GLU A 100 4.75 11.28 8.03
CA GLU A 100 3.71 10.70 8.88
C GLU A 100 4.29 9.92 10.08
N ALA A 101 5.47 9.31 9.93
CA ALA A 101 6.20 8.73 11.06
C ALA A 101 6.65 9.81 12.03
N ALA A 102 7.05 11.00 11.57
CA ALA A 102 7.42 12.12 12.42
C ALA A 102 6.25 12.61 13.29
N LEU A 103 5.01 12.54 12.80
CA LEU A 103 3.80 12.80 13.61
C LEU A 103 3.58 11.76 14.72
N LEU A 104 4.25 10.61 14.63
CA LEU A 104 4.18 9.48 15.56
C LEU A 104 5.52 9.27 16.30
N ASP A 105 6.27 10.35 16.53
CA ASP A 105 7.58 10.35 17.21
C ASP A 105 8.66 9.50 16.51
N GLY A 106 8.61 9.45 15.17
CA GLY A 106 9.53 8.67 14.33
C GLY A 106 9.25 7.16 14.28
N ARG A 107 8.08 6.72 14.75
CA ARG A 107 7.75 5.29 14.87
C ARG A 107 7.14 4.70 13.59
N TYR A 108 7.99 4.19 12.69
CA TYR A 108 7.55 3.52 11.45
C TYR A 108 6.66 2.29 11.70
N HIS A 109 6.85 1.57 12.81
CA HIS A 109 5.97 0.45 13.20
C HIS A 109 4.52 0.89 13.47
N ARG A 110 4.23 2.20 13.52
CA ARG A 110 2.88 2.77 13.63
C ARG A 110 2.35 3.34 12.31
N VAL A 111 3.10 3.21 11.24
CA VAL A 111 2.69 3.60 9.89
C VAL A 111 2.43 2.35 9.07
N VAL A 112 1.27 2.28 8.43
CA VAL A 112 0.86 1.15 7.59
C VAL A 112 0.66 1.65 6.17
N LEU A 113 1.21 0.92 5.19
CA LEU A 113 1.04 1.23 3.79
C LEU A 113 -0.03 0.31 3.19
N VAL A 114 -1.07 0.91 2.62
CA VAL A 114 -2.19 0.17 2.03
C VAL A 114 -2.31 0.55 0.56
N GLY A 115 -2.62 -0.40 -0.30
CA GLY A 115 -2.78 -0.12 -1.72
C GLY A 115 -3.87 -0.96 -2.37
N PHE A 116 -4.55 -0.38 -3.37
CA PHE A 116 -5.50 -1.08 -4.23
C PHE A 116 -5.01 -1.10 -5.68
N SER A 117 -5.06 -2.26 -6.35
CA SER A 117 -4.72 -2.43 -7.76
C SER A 117 -3.32 -1.90 -8.09
N GLN A 118 -3.16 -0.89 -8.95
CA GLN A 118 -1.87 -0.25 -9.20
C GLN A 118 -1.24 0.35 -7.92
N GLY A 119 -2.05 0.80 -6.97
CA GLY A 119 -1.60 1.24 -5.65
C GLY A 119 -1.00 0.08 -4.84
N ALA A 120 -1.58 -1.12 -4.89
CA ALA A 120 -1.02 -2.30 -4.21
C ALA A 120 0.34 -2.70 -4.81
N ALA A 121 0.44 -2.69 -6.14
CA ALA A 121 1.69 -2.93 -6.86
C ALA A 121 2.78 -1.89 -6.50
N THR A 122 2.39 -0.64 -6.33
CA THR A 122 3.28 0.46 -5.91
C THR A 122 3.70 0.30 -4.44
N ALA A 123 2.76 -0.01 -3.55
CA ALA A 123 3.03 -0.24 -2.13
C ALA A 123 4.04 -1.37 -1.91
N ALA A 124 3.90 -2.48 -2.64
CA ALA A 124 4.86 -3.57 -2.60
C ALA A 124 6.28 -3.07 -2.94
N HIS A 125 6.43 -2.31 -4.03
CA HIS A 125 7.72 -1.74 -4.40
C HIS A 125 8.25 -0.72 -3.41
N VAL A 126 7.41 0.06 -2.73
CA VAL A 126 7.86 0.91 -1.62
C VAL A 126 8.52 0.05 -0.55
N LEU A 127 7.84 -1.00 -0.06
CA LEU A 127 8.39 -1.90 0.96
C LEU A 127 9.74 -2.51 0.54
N LEU A 128 9.87 -2.94 -0.72
CA LEU A 128 11.12 -3.51 -1.22
C LEU A 128 12.29 -2.51 -1.22
N HIS A 129 12.00 -1.21 -1.14
CA HIS A 129 12.99 -0.12 -1.14
C HIS A 129 12.94 0.68 0.18
N LEU A 130 12.57 0.06 1.29
CA LEU A 130 12.70 0.65 2.63
C LEU A 130 13.85 -0.01 3.39
N ALA A 131 14.56 0.79 4.19
CA ALA A 131 15.49 0.31 5.20
C ALA A 131 14.79 -0.01 6.54
N THR A 132 13.71 0.72 6.85
CA THR A 132 12.96 0.57 8.11
C THR A 132 11.64 -0.18 7.89
N SER A 133 11.34 -1.16 8.74
CA SER A 133 10.08 -1.89 8.70
C SER A 133 8.88 -1.02 9.06
N LEU A 134 7.76 -1.25 8.37
CA LEU A 134 6.47 -0.61 8.66
C LEU A 134 5.66 -1.43 9.68
N GLY A 135 4.60 -0.83 10.22
CA GLY A 135 3.62 -1.56 11.03
C GLY A 135 2.90 -2.65 10.23
N GLY A 136 2.77 -2.45 8.92
CA GLY A 136 2.30 -3.47 7.99
C GLY A 136 2.16 -2.97 6.56
N LEU A 137 1.98 -3.89 5.64
CA LEU A 137 1.54 -3.64 4.27
C LEU A 137 0.23 -4.38 4.00
N VAL A 138 -0.76 -3.70 3.44
CA VAL A 138 -2.02 -4.32 2.98
C VAL A 138 -2.21 -4.07 1.50
N GLY A 139 -2.37 -5.12 0.70
CA GLY A 139 -2.56 -5.02 -0.75
C GLY A 139 -3.85 -5.68 -1.21
N PHE A 140 -4.72 -4.91 -1.87
CA PHE A 140 -5.96 -5.40 -2.48
C PHE A 140 -5.83 -5.46 -4.00
N SER A 141 -6.16 -6.61 -4.62
CA SER A 141 -6.18 -6.81 -6.08
C SER A 141 -4.86 -6.43 -6.77
N GLY A 142 -3.73 -6.70 -6.11
CA GLY A 142 -2.40 -6.28 -6.54
C GLY A 142 -1.71 -7.24 -7.52
N ARG A 143 -0.57 -6.80 -8.06
CA ARG A 143 0.35 -7.64 -8.85
C ARG A 143 1.79 -7.25 -8.61
N MET A 144 2.72 -8.18 -8.85
CA MET A 144 4.14 -7.85 -8.88
C MET A 144 4.46 -7.06 -10.15
N VAL A 145 5.18 -5.95 -9.99
CA VAL A 145 5.83 -5.26 -11.11
C VAL A 145 7.23 -5.85 -11.26
N PHE A 146 7.61 -6.18 -12.50
CA PHE A 146 8.84 -6.91 -12.83
C PHE A 146 8.92 -8.32 -12.19
N PRO A 147 7.92 -9.20 -12.40
CA PRO A 147 7.93 -10.56 -11.86
C PRO A 147 9.09 -11.39 -12.42
N GLY A 148 9.51 -12.43 -11.68
CA GLY A 148 10.56 -13.36 -12.09
C GLY A 148 11.99 -12.86 -11.82
N ARG A 149 12.15 -11.77 -11.07
CA ARG A 149 13.44 -11.22 -10.65
C ARG A 149 13.71 -11.51 -9.18
N GLY A 150 14.98 -11.61 -8.80
CA GLY A 150 15.39 -11.60 -7.40
C GLY A 150 15.25 -10.20 -6.79
N LEU A 151 15.26 -10.09 -5.45
CA LEU A 151 15.08 -8.81 -4.76
C LEU A 151 16.12 -7.76 -5.18
N ALA A 152 17.40 -8.15 -5.26
CA ALA A 152 18.47 -7.26 -5.70
C ALA A 152 18.24 -6.74 -7.13
N ASP A 153 17.81 -7.61 -8.05
CA ASP A 153 17.50 -7.21 -9.42
C ASP A 153 16.25 -6.31 -9.49
N THR A 154 15.23 -6.58 -8.68
CA THR A 154 14.04 -5.73 -8.56
C THR A 154 14.43 -4.32 -8.09
N ARG A 155 15.32 -4.21 -7.11
CA ARG A 155 15.85 -2.92 -6.64
C ARG A 155 16.68 -2.21 -7.70
N ARG A 156 17.55 -2.97 -8.39
CA ARG A 156 18.43 -2.44 -9.43
C ARG A 156 17.66 -1.81 -10.59
N VAL A 157 16.56 -2.41 -11.04
CA VAL A 157 15.72 -1.86 -12.13
C VAL A 157 15.25 -0.43 -11.83
N LEU A 158 14.96 -0.11 -10.57
CA LEU A 158 14.49 1.21 -10.15
C LEU A 158 15.65 2.19 -10.04
N ARG A 159 16.81 1.74 -9.54
CA ARG A 159 18.03 2.56 -9.46
C ARG A 159 18.55 2.97 -10.83
N GLU A 160 18.48 2.07 -11.81
CA GLU A 160 18.98 2.28 -13.18
C GLU A 160 17.94 2.91 -14.13
N ALA A 161 16.79 3.34 -13.62
CA ALA A 161 15.73 3.89 -14.45
C ALA A 161 16.09 5.28 -15.04
N THR A 162 16.87 6.07 -14.29
CA THR A 162 17.39 7.39 -14.68
C THR A 162 18.85 7.33 -15.13
N ASP A 163 19.24 8.22 -16.04
CA ASP A 163 20.66 8.41 -16.39
C ASP A 163 21.44 9.07 -15.23
N ASP A 164 20.73 9.75 -14.32
CA ASP A 164 21.24 10.22 -13.02
C ASP A 164 21.17 9.08 -11.99
N ALA A 165 21.96 8.03 -12.19
CA ALA A 165 22.14 7.01 -11.16
C ALA A 165 22.81 7.69 -9.94
N GLU A 166 22.00 8.11 -8.98
CA GLU A 166 22.51 8.53 -7.68
C GLU A 166 23.39 7.39 -7.15
N GLU A 167 24.62 7.72 -6.74
CA GLU A 167 25.42 6.85 -5.87
C GLU A 167 24.66 6.73 -4.55
N ASP A 168 23.61 5.92 -4.56
CA ASP A 168 22.93 5.47 -3.37
C ASP A 168 23.94 4.61 -2.63
N ASN A 169 24.65 5.24 -1.70
CA ASN A 169 25.70 4.68 -0.86
C ASN A 169 25.10 3.59 0.02
N GLY A 170 24.79 2.45 -0.57
CA GLY A 170 24.27 1.26 0.08
C GLY A 170 23.24 1.59 1.16
N ASP A 171 21.97 1.81 0.79
CA ASP A 171 20.90 1.28 1.63
C ASP A 171 21.32 -0.18 1.88
N ASP A 172 21.80 -0.45 3.11
CA ASP A 172 22.46 -1.70 3.49
C ASP A 172 21.64 -2.87 2.92
N GLU A 173 22.32 -3.92 2.47
CA GLU A 173 21.72 -5.19 2.01
C GLU A 173 20.93 -5.92 3.11
N ASP A 174 20.45 -5.21 4.14
CA ASP A 174 19.56 -5.76 5.11
C ASP A 174 18.12 -5.69 4.60
N ASP A 175 17.61 -6.87 4.25
CA ASP A 175 16.22 -7.11 3.92
C ASP A 175 15.31 -7.07 5.16
N GLU A 176 15.75 -6.46 6.27
CA GLU A 176 15.01 -6.34 7.54
C GLU A 176 13.63 -5.73 7.32
N ALA A 177 13.52 -4.62 6.58
CA ALA A 177 12.22 -4.02 6.31
C ALA A 177 11.25 -5.01 5.66
N VAL A 178 11.73 -5.79 4.69
CA VAL A 178 10.93 -6.82 3.98
C VAL A 178 10.57 -7.97 4.93
N ARG A 179 11.52 -8.45 5.74
CA ARG A 179 11.33 -9.59 6.66
C ARG A 179 10.46 -9.27 7.88
N GLN A 180 10.53 -8.04 8.38
CA GLN A 180 9.89 -7.61 9.62
C GLN A 180 8.55 -6.91 9.40
N THR A 181 8.28 -6.38 8.20
CA THR A 181 6.95 -5.81 7.90
C THR A 181 5.95 -6.93 7.65
N PRO A 182 4.90 -7.10 8.47
CA PRO A 182 3.85 -8.07 8.20
C PRO A 182 3.05 -7.63 6.98
N VAL A 183 2.66 -8.58 6.13
CA VAL A 183 1.96 -8.31 4.87
C VAL A 183 0.64 -9.06 4.83
N LEU A 184 -0.44 -8.35 4.53
CA LEU A 184 -1.72 -8.91 4.11
C LEU A 184 -1.93 -8.67 2.62
N LEU A 185 -2.24 -9.72 1.87
CA LEU A 185 -2.65 -9.62 0.48
C LEU A 185 -4.02 -10.26 0.30
N GLU A 186 -4.91 -9.53 -0.38
CA GLU A 186 -6.28 -9.89 -0.63
C GLU A 186 -6.62 -9.84 -2.12
N HIS A 187 -7.34 -10.85 -2.61
CA HIS A 187 -7.71 -10.91 -4.03
C HIS A 187 -8.97 -11.75 -4.27
N CYS A 188 -9.85 -11.31 -5.16
CA CYS A 188 -11.02 -12.09 -5.59
C CYS A 188 -10.67 -12.97 -6.80
N ALA A 189 -11.12 -14.22 -6.81
CA ALA A 189 -10.85 -15.18 -7.87
C ALA A 189 -11.53 -14.81 -9.20
N ASP A 190 -12.64 -14.08 -9.15
CA ASP A 190 -13.38 -13.55 -10.30
C ASP A 190 -12.90 -12.16 -10.79
N ASP A 191 -11.73 -11.70 -10.33
CA ASP A 191 -11.15 -10.42 -10.79
C ASP A 191 -10.75 -10.48 -12.28
N HIS A 192 -11.59 -9.89 -13.12
CA HIS A 192 -11.38 -9.84 -14.57
C HIS A 192 -10.37 -8.78 -15.03
N LEU A 193 -9.97 -7.82 -14.17
CA LEU A 193 -9.05 -6.74 -14.54
C LEU A 193 -7.61 -7.07 -14.17
N VAL A 194 -7.41 -7.63 -12.98
CA VAL A 194 -6.12 -8.16 -12.52
C VAL A 194 -6.37 -9.60 -12.09
N PRO A 195 -6.12 -10.59 -12.97
CA PRO A 195 -6.37 -12.00 -12.66
C PRO A 195 -5.71 -12.41 -11.35
N VAL A 196 -6.39 -13.22 -10.54
CA VAL A 196 -5.92 -13.68 -9.22
C VAL A 196 -4.54 -14.33 -9.27
N GLU A 197 -4.17 -14.95 -10.40
CA GLU A 197 -2.84 -15.48 -10.64
C GLU A 197 -1.74 -14.41 -10.50
N SER A 198 -2.02 -13.17 -10.88
CA SER A 198 -1.09 -12.04 -10.71
C SER A 198 -0.86 -11.71 -9.23
N GLY A 199 -1.92 -11.81 -8.41
CA GLY A 199 -1.84 -11.65 -6.96
C GLY A 199 -1.09 -12.80 -6.30
N ARG A 200 -1.31 -14.05 -6.76
CA ARG A 200 -0.54 -15.22 -6.31
C ARG A 200 0.95 -15.08 -6.64
N VAL A 201 1.30 -14.57 -7.83
CA VAL A 201 2.70 -14.26 -8.19
C VAL A 201 3.28 -13.18 -7.27
N LEU A 202 2.53 -12.13 -6.93
CA LEU A 202 2.97 -11.13 -5.95
C LEU A 202 3.26 -11.76 -4.58
N ARG A 203 2.31 -12.55 -4.06
CA ARG A 203 2.44 -13.28 -2.80
C ARG A 203 3.70 -14.15 -2.78
N ASP A 204 3.89 -14.96 -3.82
CA ASP A 204 4.98 -15.92 -3.87
C ASP A 204 6.33 -15.21 -4.05
N THR A 205 6.36 -14.10 -4.78
CA THR A 205 7.54 -13.24 -4.91
C THR A 205 7.94 -12.62 -3.57
N LEU A 206 6.99 -11.99 -2.85
CA LEU A 206 7.27 -11.39 -1.54
C LEU A 206 7.71 -12.44 -0.50
N ARG A 207 7.08 -13.63 -0.48
CA ARG A 207 7.53 -14.75 0.35
C ARG A 207 8.93 -15.22 -0.02
N GLY A 208 9.24 -15.29 -1.31
CA GLY A 208 10.59 -15.60 -1.81
C GLY A 208 11.65 -14.58 -1.39
N PHE A 209 11.25 -13.34 -1.14
CA PHE A 209 12.10 -12.28 -0.59
C PHE A 209 12.14 -12.26 0.96
N GLY A 210 11.48 -13.22 1.62
CA GLY A 210 11.49 -13.36 3.07
C GLY A 210 10.37 -12.62 3.82
N ALA A 211 9.40 -12.01 3.11
CA ALA A 211 8.29 -11.31 3.74
C ALA A 211 7.29 -12.29 4.39
N GLN A 212 6.71 -11.88 5.52
CA GLN A 212 5.67 -12.62 6.22
C GLN A 212 4.30 -12.27 5.62
N VAL A 213 3.86 -13.07 4.64
CA VAL A 213 2.63 -12.79 3.87
C VAL A 213 1.46 -13.68 4.32
N THR A 214 0.43 -13.05 4.88
CA THR A 214 -0.94 -13.56 4.99
C THR A 214 -1.65 -13.36 3.65
N TRP A 215 -2.29 -14.42 3.14
CA TRP A 215 -2.99 -14.41 1.85
C TRP A 215 -4.44 -14.78 2.08
N CYS A 216 -5.35 -13.89 1.70
CA CYS A 216 -6.78 -14.16 1.63
C CYS A 216 -7.24 -14.11 0.18
N GLU A 217 -7.94 -15.16 -0.24
CA GLU A 217 -8.51 -15.27 -1.58
C GLU A 217 -10.00 -15.53 -1.46
N TYR A 218 -10.81 -14.73 -2.13
CA TYR A 218 -12.26 -14.81 -2.08
C TYR A 218 -12.81 -15.36 -3.40
N PRO A 219 -13.87 -16.18 -3.39
CA PRO A 219 -14.41 -16.77 -4.62
C PRO A 219 -14.99 -15.72 -5.57
N ASP A 220 -15.58 -14.65 -5.04
CA ASP A 220 -16.20 -13.57 -5.79
C ASP A 220 -15.92 -12.19 -5.16
N GLY A 221 -16.31 -11.12 -5.86
CA GLY A 221 -16.16 -9.73 -5.43
C GLY A 221 -15.54 -8.82 -6.49
N GLY A 222 -15.05 -9.40 -7.60
CA GLY A 222 -14.49 -8.69 -8.74
C GLY A 222 -13.24 -7.88 -8.42
N HIS A 223 -12.97 -6.86 -9.24
CA HIS A 223 -11.82 -5.96 -9.06
C HIS A 223 -12.08 -4.88 -7.99
N TRP A 224 -12.27 -5.29 -6.74
CA TRP A 224 -12.51 -4.39 -5.61
C TRP A 224 -12.11 -5.03 -4.28
N LEU A 225 -12.24 -4.29 -3.18
CA LEU A 225 -12.17 -4.84 -1.82
C LEU A 225 -13.37 -5.76 -1.61
N ASN A 226 -13.12 -7.03 -1.28
CA ASN A 226 -14.19 -7.95 -0.93
C ASN A 226 -14.86 -7.47 0.38
N ALA A 227 -16.20 -7.45 0.40
CA ALA A 227 -16.97 -7.05 1.57
C ALA A 227 -18.18 -7.97 1.76
N PRO A 228 -18.52 -8.35 3.00
CA PRO A 228 -17.87 -7.90 4.24
C PRO A 228 -16.54 -8.62 4.56
N ASP A 229 -16.33 -9.83 4.03
CA ASP A 229 -15.27 -10.73 4.52
C ASP A 229 -13.86 -10.13 4.38
N GLY A 230 -13.52 -9.53 3.24
CA GLY A 230 -12.22 -8.89 3.07
C GLY A 230 -12.01 -7.63 3.92
N VAL A 231 -13.06 -6.85 4.13
CA VAL A 231 -13.00 -5.72 5.07
C VAL A 231 -12.77 -6.21 6.50
N ASP A 232 -13.43 -7.28 6.91
CA ASP A 232 -13.28 -7.87 8.24
C ASP A 232 -11.88 -8.46 8.44
N ASP A 233 -11.35 -9.17 7.43
CA ASP A 233 -9.99 -9.70 7.45
C ASP A 233 -8.93 -8.59 7.53
N ALA A 234 -9.11 -7.50 6.78
CA ALA A 234 -8.25 -6.32 6.86
C ALA A 234 -8.31 -5.65 8.24
N ILE A 235 -9.51 -5.49 8.83
CA ILE A 235 -9.66 -4.97 10.20
C ILE A 235 -8.95 -5.89 11.19
N ARG A 236 -9.17 -7.21 11.10
CA ARG A 236 -8.54 -8.19 11.99
C ARG A 236 -7.03 -8.14 11.91
N PHE A 237 -6.46 -8.03 10.70
CA PHE A 237 -5.01 -7.86 10.53
C PHE A 237 -4.50 -6.57 11.19
N LEU A 238 -5.18 -5.44 10.97
CA LEU A 238 -4.81 -4.16 11.56
C LEU A 238 -4.91 -4.17 13.09
N VAL A 239 -5.87 -4.91 13.66
CA VAL A 239 -6.05 -5.02 15.12
C VAL A 239 -5.09 -6.03 15.73
N ASP A 240 -5.08 -7.26 15.25
CA ASP A 240 -4.39 -8.38 15.89
C ASP A 240 -2.89 -8.44 15.57
N VAL A 241 -2.51 -8.02 14.36
CA VAL A 241 -1.11 -8.10 13.90
C VAL A 241 -0.41 -6.75 14.07
N VAL A 242 -1.05 -5.65 13.68
CA VAL A 242 -0.45 -4.31 13.79
C VAL A 242 -0.65 -3.72 15.19
N GLY A 243 -1.68 -4.12 15.93
CA GLY A 243 -1.95 -3.63 17.29
C GLY A 243 -2.77 -2.33 17.33
N ILE A 244 -3.58 -2.05 16.30
CA ILE A 244 -4.46 -0.88 16.28
C ILE A 244 -5.70 -1.14 17.16
N GLN A 245 -6.10 -0.15 17.95
CA GLN A 245 -7.34 -0.24 18.73
C GLN A 245 -8.57 -0.12 17.82
N GLN A 246 -9.43 -1.14 17.85
CA GLN A 246 -10.74 -1.11 17.19
C GLN A 246 -11.73 -0.26 17.99
N ALA A 247 -12.71 0.34 17.30
CA ALA A 247 -13.86 0.96 17.94
C ALA A 247 -14.63 -0.07 18.77
N VAL A 248 -14.90 0.27 20.03
CA VAL A 248 -15.84 -0.48 20.87
C VAL A 248 -17.26 -0.06 20.47
N GLU A 249 -18.22 -0.99 20.54
CA GLU A 249 -19.64 -0.71 20.30
C GLU A 249 -20.21 0.39 21.21
#